data_AF-A0A8J5EBA3-F1
#
_entry.id   AF-A0A8J5EBA3-F1
#
_cell.length_a   1.000
_cell.length_b   1.000
_cell.length_c   1.000
_cell.angle_alpha   90.00
_cell.angle_beta   90.00
_cell.angle_gamma   90.00
#
_symmetry.space_group_name_H-M   'P 1'
#
loop_
_entity.id
_entity.type
_entity.pdbx_description
1 polymer ?
#
loop_
_entity_poly.entity_id
_entity_poly.type
_entity_poly.pdbx_seq_one_letter_code
_entity_poly.pdbx_strand_id
1 'polypeptide(L)'
;MHQHAAQMDQLTADGIVFHKSCFKCNHCKGTLTVLLFTSVCRSMDDAVELIFELLLHSNYSCEHLPGGREVHCNVIKTRQINSVLRATFVDFYTKCGELKSTVMLHDECQVKSSTIWSIMMWGLIQNDEFLEAVNVFERMQKSVIKPCKDALRALVATYTNLGALLLGRRVHNLM
;
A
#
# COMPACT_ATOMS: atom_id res chain seq x y z
N MET A 1 -4.19 -50.51 2.12
CA MET A 1 -4.23 -49.65 3.31
C MET A 1 -2.86 -49.69 3.95
N HIS A 2 -2.13 -48.58 3.97
CA HIS A 2 -1.28 -48.12 5.08
C HIS A 2 -0.61 -46.81 4.61
N GLN A 3 -1.07 -45.71 5.22
CA GLN A 3 -0.54 -44.36 5.06
C GLN A 3 0.85 -44.28 5.70
N HIS A 4 1.84 -43.82 4.96
CA HIS A 4 3.05 -43.22 5.54
C HIS A 4 2.90 -41.71 5.37
N ALA A 5 2.19 -41.08 6.31
CA ALA A 5 2.19 -39.63 6.45
C ALA A 5 3.55 -39.21 6.99
N ALA A 6 4.35 -38.53 6.18
CA ALA A 6 5.60 -37.92 6.63
C ALA A 6 5.28 -36.91 7.73
N GLN A 7 5.85 -37.12 8.92
CA GLN A 7 5.87 -36.15 10.01
C GLN A 7 6.44 -34.82 9.48
N MET A 8 5.57 -33.84 9.29
CA MET A 8 5.97 -32.47 8.97
C MET A 8 6.28 -31.75 10.28
N ASP A 9 7.50 -31.23 10.42
CA ASP A 9 7.89 -30.37 11.54
C ASP A 9 6.98 -29.13 11.60
N GLN A 10 6.30 -28.96 12.73
CA GLN A 10 5.40 -27.85 13.04
C GLN A 10 6.04 -26.90 14.06
N LEU A 11 5.85 -25.60 13.87
CA LEU A 11 6.27 -24.53 14.80
C LEU A 11 5.05 -23.76 15.30
N THR A 12 5.10 -23.15 16.48
CA THR A 12 3.98 -22.41 17.08
C THR A 12 4.38 -21.01 17.54
N ALA A 13 3.53 -20.02 17.27
CA ALA A 13 3.59 -18.66 17.81
C ALA A 13 2.16 -18.16 18.09
N ASP A 14 1.91 -17.60 19.28
CA ASP A 14 0.59 -17.14 19.76
C ASP A 14 -0.56 -18.15 19.55
N GLY A 15 -0.27 -19.43 19.74
CA GLY A 15 -1.24 -20.51 19.59
C GLY A 15 -1.55 -20.89 18.13
N ILE A 16 -0.90 -20.28 17.15
CA ILE A 16 -1.04 -20.61 15.73
C ILE A 16 0.10 -21.55 15.30
N VAL A 17 -0.26 -22.65 14.64
CA VAL A 17 0.67 -23.69 14.18
C VAL A 17 1.05 -23.47 12.72
N PHE A 18 2.34 -23.47 12.41
CA PHE A 18 2.88 -23.27 11.07
C PHE A 18 3.66 -24.51 10.59
N HIS A 19 3.53 -24.82 9.31
CA HIS A 19 4.31 -25.88 8.66
C HIS A 19 5.68 -25.35 8.21
N LYS A 20 6.78 -26.06 8.51
CA LYS A 20 8.13 -25.69 8.02
C LYS A 20 8.21 -25.58 6.50
N SER A 21 7.41 -26.35 5.76
CA SER A 21 7.34 -26.27 4.30
C SER A 21 6.78 -24.93 3.80
N CYS A 22 5.94 -24.26 4.59
CA CYS A 22 5.41 -22.95 4.23
C CYS A 22 6.46 -21.84 4.36
N PHE A 23 7.43 -21.93 5.28
CA PHE A 23 8.52 -20.93 5.40
C PHE A 23 9.40 -20.77 4.15
N LYS A 24 9.30 -21.69 3.18
CA LYS A 24 9.98 -21.60 1.88
C LYS A 24 9.23 -20.78 0.83
N CYS A 25 7.98 -20.37 1.09
CA CYS A 25 7.24 -19.47 0.20
C CYS A 25 7.30 -18.02 0.70
N ASN A 26 7.34 -17.06 -0.21
CA ASN A 26 7.37 -15.63 0.14
C ASN A 26 6.11 -15.18 0.91
N HIS A 27 4.98 -15.88 0.72
CA HIS A 27 3.71 -15.70 1.43
C HIS A 27 3.85 -15.91 2.96
N CYS A 28 4.52 -16.98 3.41
CA CYS A 28 4.63 -17.31 4.83
C CYS A 28 5.79 -16.57 5.55
N LYS A 29 6.74 -15.96 4.82
CA LYS A 29 7.78 -15.09 5.40
C LYS A 29 7.24 -13.73 5.85
N GLY A 30 6.33 -13.11 5.08
CA GLY A 30 5.77 -11.79 5.39
C GLY A 30 4.89 -11.79 6.63
N THR A 31 3.98 -12.76 6.74
CA THR A 31 2.98 -12.84 7.82
C THR A 31 3.60 -13.08 9.21
N LEU A 32 4.67 -13.87 9.31
CA LEU A 32 5.39 -14.09 10.58
C LEU A 32 6.23 -12.87 11.00
N THR A 33 6.79 -12.13 10.04
CA THR A 33 7.55 -10.91 10.32
C THR A 33 6.63 -9.85 10.92
N VAL A 34 5.43 -9.69 10.36
CA VAL A 34 4.38 -8.80 10.87
C VAL A 34 3.92 -9.19 12.27
N LEU A 35 3.60 -10.46 12.52
CA LEU A 35 3.13 -10.95 13.82
C LEU A 35 4.21 -10.88 14.91
N LEU A 36 5.48 -11.09 14.57
CA LEU A 36 6.58 -10.90 15.51
C LEU A 36 6.81 -9.42 15.83
N PHE A 37 6.61 -8.50 14.88
CA PHE A 37 6.91 -7.07 15.06
C PHE A 37 5.81 -6.24 15.71
N THR A 38 4.54 -6.67 15.67
CA THR A 38 3.46 -6.00 16.42
C THR A 38 3.73 -6.00 17.94
N SER A 39 4.54 -6.95 18.42
CA SER A 39 5.06 -6.97 19.79
C SER A 39 6.27 -6.03 20.05
N VAL A 40 6.89 -5.47 19.00
CA VAL A 40 8.22 -4.81 19.06
C VAL A 40 8.24 -3.35 18.62
N CYS A 41 7.22 -2.82 17.93
CA CYS A 41 7.22 -1.43 17.44
C CYS A 41 7.32 -0.42 18.61
N ARG A 42 8.54 0.05 18.90
CA ARG A 42 8.88 0.91 20.04
C ARG A 42 9.21 2.34 19.61
N SER A 43 9.48 2.54 18.32
CA SER A 43 9.86 3.84 17.75
C SER A 43 9.23 4.10 16.37
N MET A 44 9.31 5.36 15.94
CA MET A 44 8.82 5.84 14.64
C MET A 44 9.58 5.20 13.47
N ASP A 45 10.87 4.95 13.62
CA ASP A 45 11.71 4.38 12.56
C ASP A 45 11.34 2.91 12.31
N ASP A 46 10.99 2.16 13.37
CA ASP A 46 10.50 0.78 13.27
C ASP A 46 9.19 0.70 12.45
N ALA A 47 8.31 1.69 12.59
CA ALA A 47 7.04 1.74 11.87
C ALA A 47 7.24 2.03 10.37
N VAL A 48 8.16 2.92 10.02
CA VAL A 48 8.46 3.24 8.61
C VAL A 48 9.12 2.05 7.92
N GLU A 49 10.10 1.43 8.56
CA GLU A 49 10.83 0.27 8.02
C GLU A 49 9.89 -0.92 7.80
N LEU A 50 9.01 -1.21 8.76
CA LEU A 50 8.03 -2.28 8.66
C LEU A 50 7.03 -2.05 7.53
N ILE A 51 6.50 -0.84 7.39
CA ILE A 51 5.58 -0.55 6.27
C ILE A 51 6.35 -0.59 4.95
N PHE A 52 7.62 -0.19 4.91
CA PHE A 52 8.47 -0.35 3.72
C PHE A 52 8.67 -1.82 3.34
N GLU A 53 8.94 -2.72 4.29
CA GLU A 53 9.03 -4.16 4.02
C GLU A 53 7.68 -4.72 3.54
N LEU A 54 6.58 -4.33 4.19
CA LEU A 54 5.23 -4.68 3.76
C LEU A 54 4.94 -4.19 2.34
N LEU A 55 5.38 -2.98 1.99
CA LEU A 55 5.24 -2.35 0.68
C LEU A 55 6.12 -3.00 -0.39
N LEU A 56 7.32 -3.47 -0.04
CA LEU A 56 8.23 -4.20 -0.93
C LEU A 56 7.74 -5.62 -1.23
N HIS A 57 6.97 -6.20 -0.32
CA HIS A 57 6.39 -7.55 -0.47
C HIS A 57 4.94 -7.53 -0.94
N SER A 58 4.25 -6.39 -0.83
CA SER A 58 2.92 -6.17 -1.40
C SER A 58 3.04 -5.91 -2.91
N ASN A 59 3.25 -6.98 -3.68
CA ASN A 59 2.74 -6.99 -5.04
C ASN A 59 1.21 -7.18 -4.96
N TYR A 60 0.50 -6.09 -4.70
CA TYR A 60 -0.96 -5.97 -4.93
C TYR A 60 -1.87 -6.90 -4.10
N SER A 61 -1.38 -7.57 -3.06
CA SER A 61 -2.22 -8.50 -2.26
C SER A 61 -2.79 -7.85 -0.99
N CYS A 62 -4.11 -8.02 -0.78
CA CYS A 62 -4.84 -7.62 0.43
C CYS A 62 -4.44 -8.42 1.68
N GLU A 63 -3.56 -9.42 1.53
CA GLU A 63 -3.11 -10.34 2.57
C GLU A 63 -2.44 -9.63 3.76
N HIS A 64 -1.78 -8.49 3.49
CA HIS A 64 -1.07 -7.71 4.50
C HIS A 64 -1.95 -6.66 5.19
N LEU A 65 -3.19 -6.46 4.74
CA LEU A 65 -4.10 -5.43 5.25
C LEU A 65 -4.37 -5.55 6.77
N PRO A 66 -4.55 -6.75 7.37
CA PRO A 66 -4.70 -6.87 8.82
C PRO A 66 -3.48 -6.36 9.58
N GLY A 67 -2.27 -6.73 9.14
CA GLY A 67 -1.01 -6.31 9.74
C GLY A 67 -0.76 -4.82 9.65
N GLY A 68 -0.93 -4.23 8.46
CA GLY A 68 -0.77 -2.79 8.30
C GLY A 68 -1.80 -1.97 9.08
N ARG A 69 -3.04 -2.47 9.24
CA ARG A 69 -4.05 -1.83 10.11
C ARG A 69 -3.65 -1.86 11.58
N GLU A 70 -3.03 -2.93 12.06
CA GLU A 70 -2.56 -3.02 13.44
C GLU A 70 -1.42 -2.03 13.70
N VAL A 71 -0.46 -1.94 12.79
CA VAL A 71 0.65 -0.98 12.83
C VAL A 71 0.10 0.46 12.80
N HIS A 72 -0.86 0.73 11.90
CA HIS A 72 -1.52 2.03 11.83
C HIS A 72 -2.23 2.40 13.13
N CYS A 73 -3.00 1.47 13.71
CA CYS A 73 -3.63 1.65 15.02
C CYS A 73 -2.60 1.98 16.10
N ASN A 74 -1.45 1.29 16.10
CA ASN A 74 -0.40 1.53 17.09
C ASN A 74 0.21 2.93 16.93
N VAL A 75 0.55 3.33 15.70
CA VAL A 75 1.09 4.67 15.40
C VAL A 75 0.12 5.79 15.82
N ILE A 76 -1.19 5.60 15.65
CA ILE A 76 -2.21 6.54 16.13
C ILE A 76 -2.22 6.59 17.67
N LYS A 77 -2.25 5.44 18.34
CA LYS A 77 -2.28 5.35 19.81
C LYS A 77 -1.06 5.99 20.46
N THR A 78 0.12 5.80 19.86
CA THR A 78 1.39 6.35 20.36
C THR A 78 1.61 7.81 19.94
N ARG A 79 0.68 8.41 19.15
CA ARG A 79 0.76 9.77 18.61
C ARG A 79 2.02 10.03 17.77
N GLN A 80 2.51 9.00 17.10
CA GLN A 80 3.75 9.06 16.29
C GLN A 80 3.49 9.40 14.82
N ILE A 81 2.24 9.66 14.42
CA ILE A 81 1.92 9.93 13.02
C ILE A 81 2.48 11.28 12.56
N ASN A 82 3.38 11.25 11.58
CA ASN A 82 3.93 12.42 10.90
C ASN A 82 3.57 12.39 9.39
N SER A 83 4.01 13.39 8.63
CA SER A 83 3.72 13.48 7.19
C SER A 83 4.29 12.30 6.37
N VAL A 84 5.45 11.77 6.76
CA VAL A 84 6.11 10.64 6.11
C VAL A 84 5.30 9.37 6.34
N LEU A 85 5.01 9.03 7.60
CA LEU A 85 4.20 7.86 7.96
C LEU A 85 2.82 7.92 7.32
N ARG A 86 2.20 9.11 7.27
CA ARG A 86 0.90 9.28 6.62
C ARG A 86 0.97 8.99 5.12
N ALA A 87 2.00 9.49 4.42
CA ALA A 87 2.22 9.16 3.00
C ALA A 87 2.47 7.66 2.79
N THR A 88 3.22 7.03 3.70
CA THR A 88 3.51 5.61 3.69
C THR A 88 2.24 4.77 3.91
N PHE A 89 1.36 5.15 4.85
CA PHE A 89 0.06 4.48 5.01
C PHE A 89 -0.87 4.72 3.83
N VAL A 90 -0.86 5.91 3.23
CA VAL A 90 -1.61 6.17 1.98
C VAL A 90 -1.15 5.19 0.90
N ASP A 91 0.16 5.03 0.66
CA ASP A 91 0.68 4.05 -0.31
C ASP A 91 0.25 2.62 0.02
N PHE A 92 0.36 2.24 1.30
CA PHE A 92 -0.02 0.91 1.77
C PHE A 92 -1.50 0.59 1.52
N TYR A 93 -2.42 1.43 2.00
CA TYR A 93 -3.86 1.20 1.79
C TYR A 93 -4.25 1.25 0.32
N THR A 94 -3.58 2.10 -0.45
CA THR A 94 -3.80 2.24 -1.89
C THR A 94 -3.43 0.96 -2.63
N LYS A 95 -2.27 0.37 -2.34
CA LYS A 95 -1.82 -0.91 -2.92
C LYS A 95 -2.64 -2.11 -2.43
N CYS A 96 -3.23 -2.04 -1.24
CA CYS A 96 -4.15 -3.05 -0.73
C CYS A 96 -5.60 -2.90 -1.25
N GLY A 97 -5.89 -1.88 -2.06
CA GLY A 97 -7.25 -1.63 -2.59
C GLY A 97 -8.23 -1.03 -1.56
N GLU A 98 -7.77 -0.62 -0.39
CA GLU A 98 -8.61 -0.05 0.67
C GLU A 98 -8.79 1.47 0.46
N LEU A 99 -9.49 1.82 -0.63
CA LEU A 99 -9.61 3.19 -1.11
C LEU A 99 -10.23 4.16 -0.09
N LYS A 100 -11.14 3.68 0.76
CA LYS A 100 -11.74 4.51 1.84
C LYS A 100 -10.66 5.02 2.81
N SER A 101 -9.73 4.15 3.21
CA SER A 101 -8.64 4.50 4.12
C SER A 101 -7.63 5.42 3.44
N THR A 102 -7.32 5.15 2.16
CA THR A 102 -6.51 6.03 1.31
C THR A 102 -7.03 7.47 1.28
N VAL A 103 -8.32 7.65 0.98
CA VAL A 103 -8.93 8.99 0.86
C VAL A 103 -8.94 9.71 2.21
N MET A 104 -9.31 9.01 3.29
CA MET A 104 -9.34 9.58 4.64
C MET A 104 -7.95 10.07 5.07
N LEU A 105 -6.92 9.24 4.91
CA LEU A 105 -5.55 9.61 5.27
C LEU A 105 -4.97 10.70 4.39
N HIS A 106 -5.34 10.72 3.11
CA HIS A 106 -4.96 11.81 2.23
C HIS A 106 -5.57 13.14 2.68
N ASP A 107 -6.85 13.16 3.06
CA ASP A 107 -7.53 14.38 3.46
C ASP A 107 -7.06 14.90 4.83
N GLU A 108 -6.61 14.00 5.71
CA GLU A 108 -5.91 14.34 6.95
C GLU A 108 -4.47 14.83 6.74
N CYS A 109 -3.90 14.67 5.53
CA CYS A 109 -2.54 15.08 5.24
C CYS A 109 -2.47 16.60 5.02
N GLN A 110 -1.93 17.32 6.01
CA GLN A 110 -1.68 18.77 5.89
C GLN A 110 -0.69 19.12 4.76
N VAL A 111 0.23 18.21 4.44
CA VAL A 111 1.18 18.36 3.32
C VAL A 111 0.76 17.42 2.20
N LYS A 112 -0.01 17.94 1.25
CA LYS A 112 -0.37 17.22 0.03
C LYS A 112 0.77 17.38 -0.97
N SER A 113 1.72 16.44 -0.98
CA SER A 113 2.80 16.45 -1.97
C SER A 113 2.30 15.88 -3.29
N SER A 114 2.90 16.32 -4.40
CA SER A 114 2.60 15.73 -5.71
C SER A 114 2.80 14.21 -5.75
N THR A 115 3.68 13.67 -4.91
CA THR A 115 3.94 12.24 -4.82
C THR A 115 2.74 11.47 -4.26
N ILE A 116 2.08 11.99 -3.23
CA ILE A 116 0.90 11.33 -2.63
C ILE A 116 -0.24 11.22 -3.64
N TRP A 117 -0.48 12.27 -4.42
CA TRP A 117 -1.48 12.23 -5.50
C TRP A 117 -1.15 11.17 -6.55
N SER A 118 0.13 11.07 -6.95
CA SER A 118 0.55 10.04 -7.91
C SER A 118 0.33 8.63 -7.39
N ILE A 119 0.60 8.39 -6.10
CA ILE A 119 0.36 7.12 -5.44
C ILE A 119 -1.12 6.75 -5.50
N MET A 120 -2.00 7.68 -5.10
CA MET A 120 -3.46 7.46 -5.15
C MET A 120 -3.94 7.12 -6.56
N MET A 121 -3.46 7.86 -7.58
CA MET A 121 -3.82 7.58 -8.97
C MET A 121 -3.38 6.17 -9.39
N TRP A 122 -2.17 5.76 -9.03
CA TRP A 122 -1.66 4.43 -9.38
C TRP A 122 -2.43 3.30 -8.71
N GLY A 123 -2.82 3.42 -7.45
CA GLY A 123 -3.66 2.37 -6.85
C GLY A 123 -5.07 2.34 -7.43
N LEU A 124 -5.65 3.48 -7.80
CA LEU A 124 -6.93 3.48 -8.50
C LEU A 124 -6.82 2.79 -9.86
N ILE A 125 -5.77 3.07 -10.63
CA ILE A 125 -5.49 2.38 -11.91
C ILE A 125 -5.33 0.87 -11.69
N GLN A 126 -4.67 0.43 -10.63
CA GLN A 126 -4.47 -0.99 -10.31
C GLN A 126 -5.77 -1.70 -9.90
N ASN A 127 -6.76 -0.96 -9.43
CA ASN A 127 -8.08 -1.48 -9.09
C ASN A 127 -9.11 -1.24 -10.22
N ASP A 128 -8.65 -0.93 -11.44
CA ASP A 128 -9.47 -0.60 -12.61
C ASP A 128 -10.42 0.61 -12.43
N GLU A 129 -10.19 1.43 -11.39
CA GLU A 129 -10.97 2.63 -11.04
C GLU A 129 -10.47 3.86 -11.82
N PHE A 130 -10.43 3.77 -13.16
CA PHE A 130 -9.79 4.77 -14.01
C PHE A 130 -10.46 6.15 -13.95
N LEU A 131 -11.79 6.21 -13.87
CA LEU A 131 -12.50 7.49 -13.77
C LEU A 131 -12.20 8.19 -12.44
N GLU A 132 -12.07 7.44 -11.35
CA GLU A 132 -11.70 8.01 -10.07
C GLU A 132 -10.24 8.48 -10.08
N ALA A 133 -9.34 7.81 -10.81
CA ALA A 133 -7.97 8.31 -11.01
C ALA A 133 -7.95 9.66 -11.73
N VAL A 134 -8.87 9.91 -12.67
CA VAL A 134 -9.06 11.25 -13.28
C VAL A 134 -9.57 12.25 -12.25
N ASN A 135 -10.58 11.89 -11.45
CA ASN A 135 -11.11 12.76 -10.39
C ASN A 135 -10.02 13.17 -9.38
N VAL A 136 -9.15 12.23 -9.00
CA VAL A 136 -8.00 12.48 -8.13
C VAL A 136 -7.03 13.48 -8.77
N PHE A 137 -6.73 13.35 -10.06
CA PHE A 137 -5.90 14.33 -10.76
C PHE A 137 -6.56 15.71 -10.84
N GLU A 138 -7.87 15.80 -11.07
CA GLU A 138 -8.58 17.09 -11.05
C GLU A 138 -8.54 17.74 -9.66
N ARG A 139 -8.70 16.96 -8.59
CA ARG A 139 -8.58 17.44 -7.21
C ARG A 139 -7.17 17.96 -6.92
N MET A 140 -6.15 17.29 -7.45
CA MET A 140 -4.76 17.75 -7.37
C MET A 140 -4.58 19.12 -8.03
N GLN A 141 -5.10 19.30 -9.25
CA GLN A 141 -5.04 20.58 -9.97
C GLN A 141 -5.79 21.69 -9.24
N LYS A 142 -6.99 21.41 -8.71
CA LYS A 142 -7.78 22.34 -7.89
C LYS A 142 -7.06 22.75 -6.60
N SER A 143 -6.18 21.89 -6.08
CA SER A 143 -5.32 22.17 -4.93
C SER A 143 -4.07 23.01 -5.30
N VAL A 144 -3.93 23.44 -6.55
CA VAL A 144 -2.80 24.24 -7.07
C VAL A 144 -1.45 23.51 -6.92
N ILE A 145 -1.46 22.17 -6.88
CA ILE A 145 -0.25 21.36 -6.78
C ILE A 145 0.18 20.95 -8.19
N LYS A 146 1.42 21.32 -8.55
CA LYS A 146 1.99 20.94 -9.84
C LYS A 146 2.24 19.42 -9.90
N PRO A 147 1.80 18.72 -10.97
CA PRO A 147 2.06 17.30 -11.13
C PRO A 147 3.53 16.98 -11.35
N CYS A 148 4.01 15.97 -10.61
CA CYS A 148 5.30 15.34 -10.81
C CYS A 148 5.25 14.39 -12.01
N LYS A 149 6.41 13.92 -12.43
CA LYS A 149 6.54 12.97 -13.54
C LYS A 149 5.73 11.69 -13.32
N ASP A 150 5.65 11.20 -12.08
CA ASP A 150 4.87 10.00 -11.74
C ASP A 150 3.36 10.22 -11.88
N ALA A 151 2.85 11.40 -11.50
CA ALA A 151 1.44 11.76 -11.67
C ALA A 151 1.07 11.90 -13.16
N LEU A 152 1.95 12.50 -13.98
CA LEU A 152 1.75 12.59 -15.43
C LEU A 152 1.75 11.19 -16.08
N ARG A 153 2.66 10.30 -15.66
CA ARG A 153 2.67 8.90 -16.12
C ARG A 153 1.40 8.16 -15.72
N ALA A 154 0.92 8.34 -14.50
CA ALA A 154 -0.35 7.78 -14.04
C ALA A 154 -1.49 8.26 -14.94
N LEU A 155 -1.58 9.56 -15.22
CA LEU A 155 -2.64 10.13 -16.05
C LEU A 155 -2.64 9.59 -17.49
N VAL A 156 -1.45 9.41 -18.09
CA VAL A 156 -1.33 8.78 -19.42
C VAL A 156 -1.82 7.33 -19.38
N ALA A 157 -1.45 6.56 -18.34
CA ALA A 157 -1.93 5.19 -18.16
C ALA A 157 -3.44 5.14 -17.97
N THR A 158 -4.03 6.03 -17.17
CA THR A 158 -5.48 6.18 -17.02
C THR A 158 -6.17 6.42 -18.35
N TYR A 159 -5.71 7.41 -19.13
CA TYR A 159 -6.31 7.72 -20.43
C TYR A 159 -6.13 6.60 -21.46
N THR A 160 -5.06 5.82 -21.35
CA THR A 160 -4.85 4.65 -22.20
C THR A 160 -5.88 3.57 -21.91
N ASN A 161 -6.09 3.24 -20.62
CA ASN A 161 -7.10 2.26 -20.21
C ASN A 161 -8.54 2.71 -20.51
N LEU A 162 -8.82 4.01 -20.50
CA LEU A 162 -10.11 4.58 -20.92
C LEU A 162 -10.29 4.66 -22.45
N GLY A 163 -9.27 4.35 -23.25
CA GLY A 163 -9.30 4.55 -24.71
C GLY A 163 -9.26 6.02 -25.16
N ALA A 164 -8.95 6.95 -24.25
CA ALA A 164 -8.92 8.40 -24.48
C ALA A 164 -7.57 8.87 -25.09
N LEU A 165 -7.18 8.30 -26.23
CA LEU A 165 -5.87 8.48 -26.87
C LEU A 165 -5.46 9.94 -27.11
N LEU A 166 -6.41 10.79 -27.50
CA LEU A 166 -6.14 12.22 -27.74
C LEU A 166 -5.73 12.95 -26.46
N LEU A 167 -6.36 12.62 -25.32
CA LEU A 167 -6.01 13.18 -24.02
C LEU A 167 -4.66 12.64 -23.54
N GLY A 168 -4.43 11.33 -23.69
CA GLY A 168 -3.14 10.69 -23.38
C GLY A 168 -1.97 11.34 -24.14
N ARG A 169 -2.13 11.58 -25.44
CA ARG A 169 -1.11 12.26 -26.26
C ARG A 169 -0.82 13.69 -25.80
N ARG A 170 -1.85 14.46 -25.43
CA ARG A 170 -1.67 15.83 -24.93
C ARG A 170 -0.83 15.84 -23.65
N VAL A 171 -1.12 14.94 -22.71
CA VAL A 171 -0.38 14.84 -21.46
C VAL A 171 1.05 14.35 -21.70
N HIS A 172 1.23 13.35 -22.56
CA HIS A 172 2.55 12.83 -22.92
C HIS A 172 3.49 13.92 -23.48
N ASN A 173 2.96 14.89 -24.23
CA ASN A 173 3.75 16.02 -24.75
C ASN A 173 4.16 17.05 -23.68
N LEU A 174 3.60 16.98 -22.46
CA LEU A 174 3.92 17.86 -21.33
C LEU A 174 4.97 17.26 -20.39
N MET A 175 5.39 16.02 -20.64
CA MET A 175 6.37 15.27 -19.82
C MET A 175 7.81 15.57 -20.25
#